data_AF-A0A7R9DQ00-F1
#
_entry.id   AF-A0A7R9DQ00-F1
#
_cell.length_a   1.000
_cell.length_b   1.000
_cell.length_c   1.000
_cell.angle_alpha   90.00
_cell.angle_beta   90.00
_cell.angle_gamma   90.00
#
_symmetry.space_group_name_H-M   'P 1'
#
loop_
_entity.id
_entity.type
_entity.pdbx_description
1 polymer ?
#
loop_
_entity_poly.entity_id
_entity_poly.type
_entity_poly.pdbx_seq_one_letter_code
_entity_poly.pdbx_strand_id
1 'polypeptide(L)'
;MKVWKVRPVLLEKRVELEIEMPEMRLEGGYQVEQASFEADLTTTSGQFRLMLYNLSGVGMAFLDMRKMEEKTLHVDNVEMDYSVEGCRVNMSKNTTDTELLNYLSNETICDVLKSKLIKDLSYHLNVALMTRVNQVLTEGDLGPMIANQQVLMKLQ
;
A
#
# COMPACT_ATOMS: atom_id res chain seq x y z
N MET A 1 6.38 -10.25 -3.72
CA MET A 1 4.97 -10.22 -3.33
C MET A 1 4.39 -11.60 -3.51
N LYS A 2 3.72 -12.12 -2.48
CA LYS A 2 2.97 -13.38 -2.48
C LYS A 2 1.49 -13.05 -2.29
N VAL A 3 0.63 -13.81 -2.95
CA VAL A 3 -0.82 -13.74 -2.76
C VAL A 3 -1.24 -15.02 -2.07
N TRP A 4 -1.73 -14.90 -0.83
CA TRP A 4 -2.13 -16.03 0.00
C TRP A 4 -3.57 -16.44 -0.26
N LYS A 5 -4.44 -15.47 -0.51
CA LYS A 5 -5.86 -15.69 -0.72
C LYS A 5 -6.40 -14.79 -1.81
N VAL A 6 -7.13 -15.42 -2.72
CA VAL A 6 -8.04 -14.75 -3.66
C VAL A 6 -9.34 -15.53 -3.61
N ARG A 7 -10.35 -15.00 -2.93
CA ARG A 7 -11.65 -15.65 -2.81
C ARG A 7 -12.75 -14.76 -3.39
N PRO A 8 -13.28 -15.08 -4.58
CA PRO A 8 -14.43 -14.37 -5.11
C PRO A 8 -15.69 -14.73 -4.31
N VAL A 9 -16.42 -13.71 -3.89
CA VAL A 9 -17.76 -13.79 -3.30
C VAL A 9 -18.72 -13.19 -4.32
N LEU A 10 -19.06 -14.01 -5.31
CA LEU A 10 -19.74 -13.54 -6.52
C LEU A 10 -21.06 -12.86 -6.18
N LEU A 11 -21.91 -13.42 -5.31
CA LEU A 11 -23.19 -12.83 -4.89
C LEU A 11 -23.09 -11.39 -4.37
N GLU A 12 -21.95 -11.03 -3.80
CA GLU A 12 -21.69 -9.72 -3.20
C GLU A 12 -20.81 -8.85 -4.10
N LYS A 13 -20.51 -9.30 -5.32
CA LYS A 13 -19.63 -8.63 -6.27
C LYS A 13 -18.32 -8.18 -5.62
N ARG A 14 -17.70 -9.04 -4.80
CA ARG A 14 -16.41 -8.73 -4.15
C ARG A 14 -15.44 -9.89 -4.21
N VAL A 15 -14.16 -9.59 -3.99
CA VAL A 15 -13.07 -10.55 -3.88
C VAL A 15 -12.34 -10.29 -2.58
N GLU A 16 -12.28 -11.29 -1.69
CA GLU A 16 -11.43 -11.23 -0.51
C GLU A 16 -9.97 -11.49 -0.93
N LEU A 17 -9.06 -10.65 -0.45
CA LEU A 17 -7.65 -10.64 -0.79
C LEU A 17 -6.79 -10.73 0.46
N GLU A 18 -5.76 -11.56 0.39
CA GLU A 18 -4.68 -11.61 1.37
C GLU A 18 -3.35 -11.64 0.65
N ILE A 19 -2.51 -10.66 0.93
CA ILE A 19 -1.22 -10.47 0.28
C ILE A 19 -0.11 -10.33 1.32
N GLU A 20 1.08 -10.73 0.93
CA GLU A 20 2.30 -10.56 1.73
C GLU A 20 3.43 -10.02 0.84
N MET A 21 4.09 -8.99 1.33
CA MET A 21 5.34 -8.47 0.80
C MET A 21 6.41 -8.69 1.87
N PRO A 22 7.29 -9.71 1.71
CA PRO A 22 8.33 -10.01 2.68
C PRO A 22 9.27 -8.83 2.95
N GLU A 23 9.50 -8.00 1.93
CA GLU A 23 10.32 -6.81 2.04
C GLU A 23 9.81 -5.72 1.10
N MET A 24 9.70 -4.50 1.60
CA MET A 24 9.50 -3.29 0.81
C MET A 24 10.60 -2.27 1.14
N ARG A 25 11.19 -1.68 0.11
CA ARG A 25 12.22 -0.64 0.24
C ARG A 25 11.68 0.68 -0.27
N LEU A 26 11.87 1.73 0.53
CA LEU A 26 11.49 3.11 0.23
C LEU A 26 12.73 3.98 0.42
N GLU A 27 13.00 4.84 -0.55
CA GLU A 27 14.10 5.80 -0.50
C GLU A 27 13.55 7.20 -0.74
N GLY A 28 14.10 8.20 -0.05
CA GLY A 28 13.64 9.58 -0.20
C GLY A 28 14.48 10.59 0.55
N GLY A 29 14.18 11.87 0.32
CA GLY A 29 14.76 12.98 1.05
C GLY A 29 13.98 13.28 2.33
N TYR A 30 14.66 13.82 3.34
CA TYR A 30 14.04 14.37 4.54
C TYR A 30 14.55 15.78 4.83
N GLN A 31 13.71 16.57 5.50
CA GLN A 31 14.06 17.86 6.09
C GLN A 31 13.41 17.94 7.48
N VAL A 32 14.20 18.25 8.50
CA VAL A 32 13.72 18.45 9.87
C VAL A 32 14.09 19.86 10.32
N GLU A 33 13.09 20.54 10.88
CA GLU A 33 13.23 21.87 11.46
C GLU A 33 13.02 21.73 12.96
N GLN A 34 14.04 22.12 13.74
CA GLN A 34 13.96 22.18 15.19
C GLN A 34 14.02 23.65 15.60
N ALA A 35 12.93 24.14 16.19
CA ALA A 35 12.90 25.42 16.89
C ALA A 35 13.17 25.14 18.37
N SER A 36 14.27 25.69 18.90
CA SER A 36 14.50 25.71 20.35
C SER A 36 14.07 27.08 20.90
N PHE A 37 13.74 27.13 22.19
CA PHE A 37 13.27 28.36 22.84
C PHE A 37 14.35 29.47 22.91
N GLU A 38 15.62 29.13 22.67
CA GLU A 38 16.77 30.04 22.87
C GLU A 38 17.76 30.09 21.69
N ALA A 39 17.57 29.33 20.59
CA ALA A 39 18.49 29.32 19.45
C ALA A 39 17.79 29.55 18.10
N ASP A 40 18.57 30.05 17.13
CA ASP A 40 18.18 30.18 15.73
C ASP A 40 17.59 28.87 15.19
N LEU A 41 16.65 28.98 14.25
CA LEU A 41 15.96 27.84 13.66
C LEU A 41 16.98 26.92 12.97
N THR A 42 17.21 25.74 13.54
CA THR A 42 18.13 24.75 12.97
C THR A 42 17.38 23.85 12.00
N THR A 43 17.83 23.85 10.74
CA THR A 43 17.31 22.96 9.70
C THR A 43 18.37 21.92 9.35
N THR A 44 17.98 20.64 9.31
CA THR A 44 18.81 19.58 8.72
C THR A 44 18.07 18.91 7.58
N SER A 45 18.81 18.47 6.56
CA SER A 45 18.27 17.71 5.45
C SER A 45 19.20 16.58 5.03
N GLY A 46 18.62 15.55 4.43
CA GLY A 46 19.38 14.39 4.00
C GLY A 46 18.53 13.40 3.22
N GLN A 47 19.05 12.19 3.09
CA GLN A 47 18.40 11.04 2.47
C GLN A 47 18.12 9.98 3.51
N PHE A 48 17.06 9.21 3.31
CA PHE A 48 16.75 8.03 4.09
C PHE A 48 16.51 6.83 3.19
N ARG A 49 16.84 5.65 3.72
CA ARG A 49 16.42 4.36 3.21
C ARG A 49 15.61 3.66 4.30
N LEU A 50 14.36 3.39 4.01
CA LEU A 50 13.44 2.66 4.85
C LEU A 50 13.23 1.25 4.29
N MET A 51 13.31 0.26 5.16
CA MET A 51 13.01 -1.13 4.87
C MET A 51 11.87 -1.56 5.79
N LEU A 52 10.77 -2.00 5.18
CA LEU A 52 9.63 -2.61 5.85
C LEU A 52 9.68 -4.12 5.60
N TYR A 53 9.56 -4.90 6.66
CA TYR A 53 9.63 -6.36 6.62
C TYR A 53 8.26 -6.96 6.95
N ASN A 54 7.90 -8.01 6.22
CA ASN A 54 6.65 -8.74 6.37
C ASN A 54 5.44 -7.78 6.36
N LEU A 55 5.34 -6.95 5.33
CA LEU A 55 4.15 -6.17 5.07
C LEU A 55 3.05 -7.13 4.62
N SER A 56 2.00 -7.28 5.42
CA SER A 56 0.81 -8.05 5.06
C SER A 56 -0.36 -7.12 4.78
N GLY A 57 -1.24 -7.53 3.87
CA GLY A 57 -2.45 -6.81 3.54
C GLY A 57 -3.64 -7.77 3.51
N VAL A 58 -4.72 -7.42 4.20
CA VAL A 58 -5.98 -8.16 4.19
C VAL A 58 -7.09 -7.20 3.79
N GLY A 59 -7.96 -7.63 2.88
CA GLY A 59 -9.02 -6.74 2.44
C GLY A 59 -9.91 -7.32 1.36
N MET A 60 -10.56 -6.40 0.66
CA MET A 60 -11.60 -6.69 -0.31
C MET A 60 -11.49 -5.78 -1.53
N ALA A 61 -11.68 -6.36 -2.71
CA ALA A 61 -11.89 -5.62 -3.94
C ALA A 61 -13.35 -5.74 -4.37
N PHE A 62 -14.00 -4.61 -4.64
CA PHE A 62 -15.37 -4.57 -5.14
C PHE A 62 -15.37 -4.56 -6.66
N LEU A 63 -16.25 -5.37 -7.23
CA LEU A 63 -16.34 -5.63 -8.65
C LEU A 63 -17.58 -4.95 -9.23
N ASP A 64 -17.42 -4.35 -10.39
CA ASP A 64 -18.46 -3.76 -11.19
C ASP A 64 -18.43 -4.33 -12.62
N MET A 65 -19.60 -4.52 -13.21
CA MET A 65 -19.75 -4.96 -14.60
C MET A 65 -20.16 -3.76 -15.44
N ARG A 66 -19.17 -3.00 -15.94
CA ARG A 66 -19.44 -1.74 -16.64
C ARG A 66 -19.93 -1.89 -18.08
N LYS A 67 -19.72 -3.05 -18.71
CA LYS A 67 -20.14 -3.29 -20.10
C LYS A 67 -20.74 -4.69 -20.26
N MET A 68 -22.07 -4.76 -20.27
CA MET A 68 -22.82 -6.01 -20.49
C MET A 68 -22.52 -6.67 -21.84
N GLU A 69 -22.22 -5.88 -22.88
CA GLU A 69 -21.93 -6.38 -24.24
C GLU A 69 -20.50 -6.92 -24.38
N GLU A 70 -19.54 -6.39 -23.61
CA GLU A 70 -18.12 -6.79 -23.67
C GLU A 70 -17.72 -7.78 -22.56
N LYS A 71 -18.62 -8.07 -21.60
CA LYS A 71 -18.37 -8.96 -20.45
C LYS A 71 -17.08 -8.63 -19.68
N THR A 72 -16.74 -7.36 -19.59
CA THR A 72 -15.54 -6.91 -18.86
C THR A 72 -15.88 -6.67 -17.39
N LEU A 73 -15.04 -7.23 -16.52
CA LEU A 73 -15.09 -7.04 -15.08
C LEU A 73 -14.17 -5.86 -14.73
N HIS A 74 -14.65 -5.01 -13.84
CA HIS A 74 -13.88 -3.90 -13.33
C HIS A 74 -13.80 -4.00 -11.82
N VAL A 75 -12.66 -3.69 -11.25
CA VAL A 75 -12.50 -3.39 -9.83
C VAL A 75 -12.85 -1.93 -9.65
N ASP A 76 -13.98 -1.66 -9.00
CA ASP A 76 -14.46 -0.32 -8.72
C ASP A 76 -13.73 0.32 -7.53
N ASN A 77 -13.50 -0.47 -6.49
CA ASN A 77 -12.83 -0.04 -5.28
C ASN A 77 -12.00 -1.18 -4.67
N VAL A 78 -10.91 -0.83 -3.99
CA VAL A 78 -10.06 -1.76 -3.24
C VAL A 78 -9.85 -1.20 -1.85
N GLU A 79 -10.27 -1.97 -0.84
CA GLU A 79 -10.10 -1.65 0.57
C GLU A 79 -9.20 -2.72 1.17
N MET A 80 -7.98 -2.32 1.55
CA MET A 80 -7.00 -3.20 2.16
C MET A 80 -6.48 -2.56 3.43
N ASP A 81 -6.47 -3.35 4.49
CA ASP A 81 -5.80 -3.03 5.74
C ASP A 81 -4.40 -3.64 5.72
N TYR A 82 -3.40 -2.81 5.98
CA TYR A 82 -2.00 -3.24 5.94
C TYR A 82 -1.38 -3.24 7.33
N SER A 83 -0.54 -4.24 7.58
CA SER A 83 0.26 -4.33 8.80
C SER A 83 1.72 -4.64 8.46
N VAL A 84 2.63 -4.15 9.29
CA VAL A 84 4.09 -4.33 9.11
C VAL A 84 4.69 -4.84 10.41
N GLU A 85 5.39 -5.97 10.35
CA GLU A 85 6.06 -6.53 11.52
C GLU A 85 7.37 -5.82 11.82
N GLY A 86 8.21 -5.62 10.79
CA GLY A 86 9.56 -5.08 10.94
C GLY A 86 9.75 -3.75 10.24
N CYS A 87 10.53 -2.86 10.84
CA CYS A 87 10.97 -1.62 10.22
C CYS A 87 12.44 -1.38 10.52
N ARG A 88 13.17 -0.91 9.52
CA ARG A 88 14.52 -0.38 9.68
C ARG A 88 14.68 0.84 8.82
N VAL A 89 15.09 1.94 9.42
CA VAL A 89 15.49 3.15 8.70
C VAL A 89 17.00 3.32 8.79
N ASN A 90 17.61 3.78 7.71
CA ASN A 90 18.98 4.27 7.67
C ASN A 90 18.92 5.70 7.11
N MET A 91 19.48 6.67 7.83
CA MET A 91 19.46 8.07 7.40
C MET A 91 20.89 8.59 7.21
N SER A 92 21.09 9.45 6.22
CA SER A 92 22.34 10.19 6.08
C SER A 92 22.44 11.22 7.21
N LYS A 93 23.44 11.11 8.09
CA LYS A 93 23.61 12.05 9.20
C LYS A 93 24.44 13.24 8.73
N ASN A 94 23.77 14.35 8.42
CA ASN A 94 24.42 15.58 7.95
C ASN A 94 24.48 16.68 9.03
N THR A 95 24.17 16.36 10.29
CA THR A 95 24.23 17.28 11.43
C THR A 95 25.13 16.74 12.53
N THR A 96 25.80 17.64 13.26
CA THR A 96 26.54 17.35 14.50
C THR A 96 25.69 17.56 15.75
N ASP A 97 24.44 18.03 15.60
CA ASP A 97 23.50 18.23 16.71
C ASP A 97 23.07 16.88 17.31
N THR A 98 23.46 16.64 18.57
CA THR A 98 23.24 15.36 19.24
C THR A 98 21.78 15.16 19.65
N GLU A 99 21.04 16.23 19.98
CA GLU A 99 19.62 16.13 20.32
C GLU A 99 18.80 15.79 19.08
N LEU A 100 19.10 16.46 17.96
CA LEU A 100 18.44 16.19 16.69
C LEU A 100 18.78 14.78 16.18
N LEU A 101 20.02 14.31 16.36
CA LEU A 101 20.41 12.93 16.07
C LEU A 101 19.69 11.88 16.94
N ASN A 102 19.39 12.21 18.20
CA ASN A 102 18.60 11.34 19.09
C ASN A 102 17.12 11.32 18.70
N TYR A 103 16.57 12.45 18.24
CA TYR A 103 15.23 12.50 17.67
C TYR A 103 15.14 11.71 16.36
N LEU A 104 16.23 11.72 15.58
CA LEU A 104 16.43 10.86 14.40
C LEU A 104 16.85 9.42 14.76
N SER A 105 16.50 8.92 15.95
CA SER A 105 16.70 7.51 16.30
C SER A 105 15.76 6.60 15.52
N ASN A 106 16.24 5.38 15.24
CA ASN A 106 15.55 4.42 14.40
C ASN A 106 14.14 4.08 14.91
N GLU A 107 13.91 4.01 16.22
CA GLU A 107 12.62 3.63 16.82
C GLU A 107 11.56 4.70 16.57
N THR A 108 11.83 5.94 16.98
CA THR A 108 10.89 7.07 16.84
C THR A 108 10.51 7.31 15.38
N ILE A 109 11.49 7.27 14.48
CA ILE A 109 11.23 7.43 13.04
C ILE A 109 10.47 6.22 12.50
N CYS A 110 10.81 5.00 12.91
CA CYS A 110 10.05 3.82 12.47
C CYS A 110 8.60 3.90 12.90
N ASP A 111 8.28 4.39 14.10
CA ASP A 111 6.88 4.49 14.55
C ASP A 111 6.11 5.59 13.83
N VAL A 112 6.73 6.77 13.65
CA VAL A 112 6.12 7.88 12.90
C VAL A 112 5.97 7.52 11.41
N LEU A 113 6.97 6.88 10.82
CA LEU A 113 6.92 6.45 9.43
C LEU A 113 5.98 5.26 9.26
N LYS A 114 5.94 4.27 10.15
CA LYS A 114 4.95 3.17 10.08
C LYS A 114 3.53 3.73 10.11
N SER A 115 3.21 4.62 11.05
CA SER A 115 1.85 5.16 11.16
C SER A 115 1.45 6.00 9.93
N LYS A 116 2.34 6.87 9.44
CA LYS A 116 2.08 7.68 8.23
C LYS A 116 2.10 6.86 6.95
N LEU A 117 3.12 6.00 6.79
CA LEU A 117 3.24 5.15 5.61
C LEU A 117 2.11 4.16 5.54
N ILE A 118 1.72 3.47 6.62
CA ILE A 118 0.59 2.55 6.51
C ILE A 118 -0.61 3.30 5.96
N LYS A 119 -0.91 4.52 6.42
CA LYS A 119 -2.03 5.30 5.88
C LYS A 119 -1.85 5.70 4.40
N ASP A 120 -0.72 6.32 4.04
CA ASP A 120 -0.50 6.87 2.69
C ASP A 120 -0.15 5.76 1.67
N LEU A 121 0.66 4.79 2.08
CA LEU A 121 1.00 3.60 1.32
C LEU A 121 -0.24 2.74 1.08
N SER A 122 -1.19 2.64 2.03
CA SER A 122 -2.46 1.93 1.80
C SER A 122 -3.19 2.54 0.61
N TYR A 123 -3.31 3.86 0.57
CA TYR A 123 -3.95 4.55 -0.54
C TYR A 123 -3.21 4.28 -1.87
N HIS A 124 -1.90 4.48 -1.90
CA HIS A 124 -1.12 4.31 -3.12
C HIS A 124 -1.05 2.84 -3.61
N LEU A 125 -0.98 1.88 -2.69
CA LEU A 125 -1.02 0.45 -3.02
C LEU A 125 -2.39 0.05 -3.54
N ASN A 126 -3.48 0.52 -2.92
CA ASN A 126 -4.83 0.22 -3.38
C ASN A 126 -5.07 0.78 -4.78
N VAL A 127 -4.64 2.01 -5.04
CA VAL A 127 -4.70 2.61 -6.39
C VAL A 127 -3.86 1.82 -7.39
N ALA A 128 -2.61 1.49 -7.06
CA ALA A 128 -1.72 0.76 -7.96
C ALA A 128 -2.25 -0.66 -8.27
N LEU A 129 -2.75 -1.36 -7.25
CA LEU A 129 -3.41 -2.66 -7.39
C LEU A 129 -4.63 -2.54 -8.30
N MET A 130 -5.52 -1.59 -8.04
CA MET A 130 -6.71 -1.36 -8.83
C MET A 130 -6.36 -1.06 -10.30
N THR A 131 -5.45 -0.12 -10.55
CA THR A 131 -5.03 0.24 -11.92
C THR A 131 -4.46 -0.98 -12.66
N ARG A 132 -3.58 -1.75 -12.01
CA ARG A 132 -2.91 -2.88 -12.67
C ARG A 132 -3.85 -4.06 -12.89
N VAL A 133 -4.72 -4.36 -11.92
CA VAL A 133 -5.73 -5.42 -12.04
C VAL A 133 -6.76 -5.06 -13.09
N ASN A 134 -7.26 -3.82 -13.09
CA ASN A 134 -8.21 -3.35 -14.09
C ASN A 134 -7.64 -3.43 -15.49
N GLN A 135 -6.38 -3.06 -15.70
CA GLN A 135 -5.74 -3.21 -17.00
C GLN A 135 -5.87 -4.66 -17.52
N VAL A 136 -5.52 -5.64 -16.69
CA VAL A 136 -5.60 -7.07 -17.05
C VAL A 136 -7.05 -7.52 -17.29
N LEU A 137 -7.98 -7.10 -16.43
CA LEU A 137 -9.40 -7.49 -16.54
C LEU A 137 -10.10 -6.84 -17.74
N THR A 138 -9.62 -5.69 -18.22
CA THR A 138 -10.14 -5.02 -19.42
C THR A 138 -9.52 -5.51 -20.72
N GLU A 139 -8.27 -5.99 -20.68
CA GLU A 139 -7.56 -6.52 -21.86
C GLU A 139 -7.90 -7.99 -22.16
N GLY A 140 -8.38 -8.75 -21.16
CA GLY A 140 -8.70 -10.18 -21.29
C GLY A 140 -10.17 -10.47 -21.59
N ASP A 141 -10.43 -11.38 -22.53
CA ASP A 141 -11.75 -12.01 -22.66
C ASP A 141 -12.00 -12.88 -21.41
N LEU A 142 -12.96 -12.48 -20.57
CA LEU A 142 -13.32 -13.18 -19.34
C LEU A 142 -14.28 -14.36 -19.60
N GLY A 143 -14.78 -14.52 -20.82
CA GLY A 143 -15.67 -15.62 -21.23
C GLY A 143 -15.18 -17.02 -20.86
N PRO A 144 -13.88 -17.35 -21.00
CA PRO A 144 -13.30 -18.63 -20.58
C PRO A 144 -13.08 -18.76 -19.06
N MET A 145 -12.87 -17.63 -18.35
CA MET A 145 -12.59 -17.64 -16.90
C MET A 145 -13.87 -17.77 -16.07
N ILE A 146 -14.99 -17.27 -16.59
CA ILE A 146 -16.29 -17.38 -15.94
C ILE A 146 -17.02 -18.59 -16.52
N ALA A 147 -16.60 -19.80 -16.11
CA ALA A 147 -17.17 -21.07 -16.57
C ALA A 147 -18.66 -21.28 -16.17
N ASN A 148 -19.26 -20.36 -15.41
CA ASN A 148 -20.60 -20.53 -14.85
C ASN A 148 -21.52 -19.33 -15.18
N GLN A 149 -22.08 -19.34 -16.40
CA GLN A 149 -23.01 -18.32 -16.90
C GLN A 149 -24.24 -18.11 -16.01
N GLN A 150 -24.67 -19.13 -15.24
CA GLN A 150 -25.79 -19.00 -14.30
C GLN A 150 -25.50 -18.04 -13.13
N VAL A 151 -24.23 -17.89 -12.74
CA VAL A 151 -23.83 -16.99 -11.66
C VAL A 151 -23.78 -15.54 -12.15
N LEU A 152 -23.37 -15.32 -13.41
CA LEU A 152 -23.41 -14.01 -14.06
C LEU A 152 -24.83 -13.45 -14.17
N MET A 153 -25.82 -14.30 -14.47
CA MET A 153 -27.24 -13.87 -14.54
C MET A 153 -27.80 -13.44 -13.17
N LYS A 154 -27.26 -13.97 -12.06
CA LYS A 154 -27.66 -13.53 -10.69
C LYS A 154 -26.97 -12.23 -10.25
N LEU A 155 -26.02 -11.75 -11.04
CA LEU A 155 -25.30 -10.50 -10.79
C LEU A 155 -25.87 -9.30 -11.56
N GLN A 156 -26.85 -9.55 -12.44
CA GLN A 156 -27.69 -8.53 -13.08
C GLN A 156 -28.69 -7.96 -12.09
#